data_AF-A0A8J5RHR9-F1
#
_entry.id   AF-A0A8J5RHR9-F1
#
_cell.length_a   1.000
_cell.length_b   1.000
_cell.length_c   1.000
_cell.angle_alpha   90.00
_cell.angle_beta   90.00
_cell.angle_gamma   90.00
#
_symmetry.space_group_name_H-M   'P 1'
#
loop_
_entity.id
_entity.type
_entity.pdbx_description
1 polymer ?
#
loop_
_entity_poly.entity_id
_entity_poly.type
_entity_poly.pdbx_seq_one_letter_code
_entity_poly.pdbx_strand_id
1 'polypeptide(L)'
;MADDQALGQVMTPSSIVTYMNGVEKLGGTNFTKWKGELMLILAIMDRDHSFREDKPVVPVSEGDNDATLAWLAKKGIPWRPDHKRGEKSQSG
;
A
#
# COMPACT_ATOMS: atom_id res chain seq x y z
N MET A 1 5.14 -36.23 -29.46
CA MET A 1 5.89 -35.37 -28.52
C MET A 1 4.99 -35.25 -27.30
N ALA A 2 5.28 -36.07 -26.28
CA ALA A 2 4.41 -36.24 -25.13
C ALA A 2 4.63 -35.09 -24.12
N ASP A 3 3.54 -34.45 -23.76
CA ASP A 3 3.19 -33.94 -22.43
C ASP A 3 4.35 -33.48 -21.53
N ASP A 4 4.74 -32.20 -21.68
CA ASP A 4 5.66 -31.52 -20.77
C ASP A 4 5.05 -30.20 -20.24
N GLN A 5 3.78 -30.24 -19.83
CA GLN A 5 3.04 -29.07 -19.31
C GLN A 5 2.44 -29.28 -17.91
N ALA A 6 2.90 -30.29 -17.17
CA ALA A 6 2.32 -30.64 -15.87
C ALA A 6 2.83 -29.82 -14.66
N LEU A 7 3.77 -28.89 -14.79
CA LEU A 7 4.43 -28.26 -13.63
C LEU A 7 4.45 -26.73 -13.66
N GLY A 8 3.27 -26.13 -13.78
CA GLY A 8 3.14 -24.70 -13.50
C GLY A 8 1.86 -24.15 -14.08
N GLN A 9 0.73 -24.41 -13.44
CA GLN A 9 -0.48 -23.69 -13.77
C GLN A 9 -0.22 -22.21 -13.47
N VAL A 10 0.08 -21.44 -14.51
CA VAL A 10 0.19 -19.98 -14.44
C VAL A 10 -1.18 -19.50 -13.99
N MET A 11 -1.27 -19.11 -12.72
CA MET A 11 -2.48 -18.57 -12.16
C MET A 11 -2.69 -17.19 -12.77
N THR A 12 -3.48 -17.15 -13.84
CA THR A 12 -3.90 -15.90 -14.47
C THR A 12 -4.99 -15.26 -13.63
N PRO A 13 -5.15 -13.93 -13.67
CA PRO A 13 -6.23 -13.24 -12.95
C PRO A 13 -7.62 -13.81 -13.29
N SER A 14 -7.82 -14.22 -14.55
CA SER A 14 -9.05 -14.87 -15.03
C SER A 14 -9.31 -16.24 -14.38
N SER A 15 -8.28 -16.94 -13.90
CA SER A 15 -8.41 -18.25 -13.25
C SER A 15 -8.85 -18.18 -11.77
N ILE A 16 -8.78 -17.00 -11.15
CA ILE A 16 -9.18 -16.79 -9.75
C ILE A 16 -10.68 -17.04 -9.55
N VAL A 17 -11.52 -16.63 -10.51
CA VAL A 17 -12.97 -16.86 -10.47
C VAL A 17 -13.29 -18.36 -10.47
N THR A 18 -12.58 -19.15 -11.27
CA THR A 18 -12.73 -20.61 -11.28
C THR A 18 -12.31 -21.21 -9.94
N TYR A 19 -11.23 -20.71 -9.34
CA TYR A 19 -10.76 -21.16 -8.04
C TYR A 19 -11.74 -20.82 -6.91
N MET A 20 -12.31 -19.60 -6.92
CA MET A 20 -13.36 -19.18 -5.99
C MET A 20 -14.60 -20.08 -6.06
N ASN A 21 -15.02 -20.48 -7.26
CA ASN A 21 -16.14 -21.38 -7.45
C ASN A 21 -15.88 -22.81 -6.94
N GLY A 22 -14.61 -23.19 -6.78
CA GLY A 22 -14.20 -24.47 -6.20
C GLY A 22 -14.12 -24.49 -4.68
N VAL A 23 -14.18 -23.32 -4.02
CA VAL A 23 -14.15 -23.22 -2.55
C VAL A 23 -15.40 -23.86 -1.97
N GLU A 24 -15.19 -24.82 -1.08
CA GLU A 24 -16.29 -25.50 -0.41
C GLU A 24 -17.08 -24.50 0.44
N LYS A 25 -18.42 -24.57 0.43
CA LYS A 25 -19.23 -23.66 1.26
C LYS A 25 -18.92 -23.89 2.74
N LEU A 26 -18.88 -22.79 3.50
CA LEU A 26 -18.68 -22.87 4.94
C LEU A 26 -19.78 -23.71 5.60
N GLY A 27 -19.35 -24.67 6.40
CA GLY A 27 -20.18 -25.56 7.21
C GLY A 27 -19.60 -25.70 8.62
N GLY A 28 -20.20 -26.59 9.42
CA GLY A 28 -19.84 -26.74 10.84
C GLY A 28 -18.45 -27.34 11.11
N THR A 29 -17.87 -28.06 10.15
CA THR A 29 -16.64 -28.86 10.35
C THR A 29 -15.46 -28.42 9.48
N ASN A 30 -15.66 -27.51 8.53
CA ASN A 30 -14.67 -27.18 7.50
C ASN A 30 -14.06 -25.77 7.63
N PHE A 31 -14.29 -25.07 8.75
CA PHE A 31 -13.85 -23.67 8.94
C PHE A 31 -12.35 -23.46 8.67
N THR A 32 -11.48 -24.32 9.20
CA THR A 32 -10.01 -24.19 9.02
C THR A 32 -9.61 -24.26 7.55
N LYS A 33 -10.20 -25.21 6.81
CA LYS A 33 -9.95 -25.39 5.37
C LYS A 33 -10.51 -24.20 4.58
N TRP A 34 -11.78 -23.87 4.81
CA TRP A 34 -12.47 -22.75 4.15
C TRP A 34 -11.74 -21.42 4.33
N LYS A 35 -11.31 -21.12 5.56
CA LYS A 35 -10.52 -19.92 5.86
C LYS A 35 -9.19 -19.93 5.11
N GLY A 36 -8.50 -21.05 5.07
CA GLY A 36 -7.22 -21.19 4.35
C GLY A 36 -7.37 -20.90 2.85
N GLU A 37 -8.39 -21.49 2.22
CA GLU A 37 -8.69 -21.29 0.80
C GLU A 37 -9.01 -19.81 0.49
N LEU A 38 -9.81 -19.16 1.33
CA LEU A 38 -10.11 -17.72 1.18
C LEU A 38 -8.88 -16.83 1.38
N MET A 39 -8.06 -17.09 2.40
CA MET A 39 -6.84 -16.31 2.63
C MET A 39 -5.86 -16.42 1.46
N LEU A 40 -5.74 -17.61 0.86
CA LEU A 40 -4.91 -17.81 -0.32
C LEU A 40 -5.41 -16.98 -1.51
N ILE A 41 -6.72 -17.02 -1.79
CA ILE A 41 -7.34 -16.25 -2.87
C ILE A 41 -7.09 -14.75 -2.69
N LEU A 42 -7.31 -14.23 -1.48
CA LEU A 42 -7.05 -12.83 -1.16
C LEU A 42 -5.58 -12.47 -1.39
N ALA A 43 -4.63 -13.30 -0.93
CA ALA A 43 -3.21 -13.05 -1.13
C ALA A 43 -2.81 -13.00 -2.61
N ILE A 44 -3.43 -13.82 -3.45
CA ILE A 44 -3.20 -13.83 -4.90
C ILE A 44 -3.77 -12.55 -5.54
N MET A 45 -4.98 -12.15 -5.14
CA MET A 45 -5.61 -10.92 -5.63
C MET A 45 -4.84 -9.67 -5.22
N ASP A 46 -4.41 -9.57 -3.95
CA ASP A 46 -3.61 -8.44 -3.45
C ASP A 46 -2.29 -8.34 -4.22
N ARG A 47 -1.66 -9.48 -4.53
CA ARG A 47 -0.45 -9.51 -5.33
C ARG A 47 -0.71 -9.04 -6.77
N ASP A 48 -1.77 -9.50 -7.42
CA ASP A 48 -2.16 -9.02 -8.76
C ASP A 48 -2.45 -7.51 -8.74
N HIS A 49 -3.16 -7.03 -7.72
CA HIS A 49 -3.44 -5.62 -7.51
C HIS A 49 -2.14 -4.80 -7.37
N SER A 50 -1.19 -5.27 -6.56
CA SER A 50 0.10 -4.59 -6.34
C SER A 50 0.93 -4.42 -7.61
N PHE A 51 0.75 -5.29 -8.61
CA PHE A 51 1.41 -5.16 -9.91
C PHE A 51 0.69 -4.22 -10.87
N ARG A 52 -0.59 -3.94 -10.65
CA ARG A 52 -1.41 -3.02 -11.44
C ARG A 52 -1.40 -1.59 -10.90
N GLU A 53 -1.06 -1.41 -9.62
CA GLU A 53 -0.80 -0.08 -9.10
C GLU A 53 0.41 0.52 -9.83
N ASP A 54 0.20 1.66 -10.47
CA ASP A 54 1.27 2.44 -11.07
C ASP A 54 2.35 2.70 -10.01
N LYS A 55 3.61 2.77 -10.46
CA LYS A 55 4.75 3.10 -9.60
C LYS A 55 4.36 4.30 -8.73
N PRO A 56 4.55 4.24 -7.39
CA PRO A 56 4.22 5.36 -6.51
C PRO A 56 4.74 6.64 -7.14
N VAL A 57 3.85 7.64 -7.26
CA VAL A 57 4.28 8.99 -7.67
C VAL A 57 5.44 9.33 -6.74
N VAL A 58 6.62 9.54 -7.32
CA VAL A 58 7.81 9.95 -6.58
C VAL A 58 7.39 11.04 -5.61
N PRO A 59 7.83 11.00 -4.33
CA PRO A 59 7.52 12.08 -3.41
C PRO A 59 7.84 13.38 -4.14
N VAL A 60 6.83 14.22 -4.36
CA VAL A 60 7.14 15.62 -4.66
C VAL A 60 8.08 16.04 -3.55
N SER A 61 9.21 16.64 -3.89
CA SER A 61 10.10 17.21 -2.89
C SER A 61 9.30 18.27 -2.14
N GLU A 62 8.58 17.86 -1.10
CA GLU A 62 7.87 18.76 -0.22
C GLU A 62 8.96 19.40 0.64
N GLY A 63 9.42 20.56 0.18
CA GLY A 63 10.51 21.27 0.84
C GLY A 63 11.39 22.09 -0.10
N ASP A 64 10.82 22.97 -0.92
CA ASP A 64 11.52 24.19 -1.29
C ASP A 64 11.35 25.22 -0.16
N ASN A 65 12.07 25.00 0.95
CA ASN A 65 12.31 26.03 1.99
C ASN A 65 12.78 27.37 1.38
N ASP A 66 13.30 27.34 0.16
CA ASP A 66 13.73 28.50 -0.63
C ASP A 66 12.59 29.48 -0.93
N ALA A 67 11.37 29.00 -1.19
CA ALA A 67 10.24 29.88 -1.50
C ALA A 67 9.82 30.72 -0.28
N THR A 68 9.84 30.12 0.91
CA THR A 68 9.52 30.79 2.16
C THR A 68 10.58 31.83 2.54
N LEU A 69 11.87 31.49 2.38
CA LEU A 69 12.96 32.44 2.64
C LEU A 69 12.94 33.62 1.65
N ALA A 70 12.69 33.35 0.37
CA ALA A 70 12.57 34.40 -0.65
C ALA A 70 11.37 35.33 -0.39
N TRP A 71 10.25 34.80 0.08
CA TRP A 71 9.08 35.59 0.46
C TRP A 71 9.35 36.50 1.67
N LEU A 72 10.01 35.98 2.71
CA LEU A 72 10.40 36.76 3.89
C LEU A 72 11.37 37.89 3.52
N ALA A 73 12.37 37.60 2.67
CA ALA A 73 13.31 38.60 2.16
C ALA A 73 12.60 39.71 1.37
N LYS A 74 11.65 39.35 0.48
CA LYS A 74 10.83 40.34 -0.24
C LYS A 74 9.96 41.21 0.68
N LYS A 75 9.54 40.68 1.82
CA LYS A 75 8.71 41.40 2.80
C LYS A 75 9.52 42.12 3.87
N GLY A 76 10.85 42.05 3.83
CA GLY A 76 11.73 42.64 4.84
C GLY A 76 11.56 42.01 6.22
N ILE A 77 11.01 40.80 6.30
CA ILE A 77 10.77 40.10 7.56
C ILE A 77 12.07 39.35 7.91
N PRO A 78 12.74 39.68 9.03
CA PRO A 78 13.96 39.01 9.43
C PRO A 78 13.66 37.55 9.81
N TRP A 79 14.41 36.62 9.24
CA TRP A 79 14.31 35.21 9.59
C TRP A 79 14.76 34.99 11.04
N ARG A 80 13.91 34.32 11.85
CA ARG A 80 14.24 33.92 13.22
C ARG A 80 14.29 32.38 13.31
N PRO A 81 15.45 31.78 13.65
CA PRO A 81 15.60 30.32 13.74
C PRO A 81 14.87 29.67 14.93
N ASP A 82 14.44 30.46 15.90
CA ASP A 82 14.08 30.00 17.23
C ASP A 82 12.58 29.72 17.36
N HIS A 83 12.17 28.55 16.88
CA HIS A 83 10.95 27.91 17.37
C HIS A 83 11.26 26.50 17.87
N LYS A 84 11.82 26.43 19.09
CA LYS A 84 11.71 25.21 19.89
C LYS A 84 10.22 25.03 20.23
N ARG A 85 9.68 23.95 19.70
CA ARG A 85 8.35 23.39 19.94
C ARG A 85 8.08 23.29 21.45
N GLY A 86 7.17 24.14 21.94
CA GLY A 86 6.34 23.95 23.13
C GLY A 86 7.02 23.74 24.48
N GLU A 87 7.16 24.80 25.28
CA GLU A 87 7.04 24.70 26.74
C GLU A 87 6.13 25.84 27.23
N LYS A 88 5.03 25.47 27.88
CA LYS A 88 4.17 26.39 28.63
C LYS A 88 4.91 26.78 29.89
N SER A 89 5.30 28.04 30.03
CA SER A 89 5.68 28.59 31.34
C SER A 89 4.53 29.39 31.91
N GLN A 90 3.89 28.75 32.88
CA GLN A 90 3.00 29.34 33.87
C GLN A 90 3.81 30.33 34.73
N SER A 91 3.33 31.57 34.86
CA SER A 91 3.73 32.55 35.88
C SER A 91 2.56 33.54 35.93
N GLY A 92 1.83 33.70 37.02
CA GLY A 92 2.28 33.89 38.40
C GLY A 92 1.70 35.23 38.81
#